data_AF-A0A8T5UX75-F1
#
_entry.id   AF-A0A8T5UX75-F1
#
_cell.length_a   1.000
_cell.length_b   1.000
_cell.length_c   1.000
_cell.angle_alpha   90.00
_cell.angle_beta   90.00
_cell.angle_gamma   90.00
#
_symmetry.space_group_name_H-M   'P 1'
#
loop_
_entity.id
_entity.type
_entity.pdbx_description
1 polymer ?
#
loop_
_entity_poly.entity_id
_entity_poly.type
_entity_poly.pdbx_seq_one_letter_code
_entity_poly.pdbx_strand_id
1 'polypeptide(L)'
;YKSISPHVMIAKKMQEQELPINIGMLIEYYIAESKDKNKKRALVRERAKMPSEPGKYDIEYYLKNQILPAVENIFEVFNINIRELVEGKKQMKLGDF
;
A
#
# COMPACT_ATOMS: atom_id res chain seq x y z
N TYR A 1 21.09 4.82 1.35
CA TYR A 1 20.35 3.78 2.10
C TYR A 1 19.62 2.87 1.10
N LYS A 2 19.92 1.57 1.04
CA LYS A 2 19.19 0.61 0.19
C LYS A 2 17.84 0.28 0.87
N SER A 3 16.82 1.06 0.58
CA SER A 3 15.46 0.78 1.05
C SER A 3 14.98 -0.54 0.45
N ILE A 4 14.68 -1.52 1.30
CA ILE A 4 14.15 -2.82 0.87
C ILE A 4 12.67 -2.64 0.53
N SER A 5 12.34 -2.71 -0.76
CA SER A 5 10.98 -2.64 -1.28
C SER A 5 10.19 -3.94 -1.04
N PRO A 6 8.84 -3.90 -1.07
CA PRO A 6 8.00 -5.08 -0.87
C PRO A 6 8.34 -6.28 -1.76
N HIS A 7 8.58 -6.05 -3.06
CA HIS A 7 8.96 -7.13 -3.99
C HIS A 7 10.32 -7.78 -3.62
N VAL A 8 11.28 -7.02 -3.09
CA VAL A 8 12.57 -7.56 -2.64
C VAL A 8 12.40 -8.40 -1.37
N MET A 9 11.48 -8.02 -0.49
CA MET A 9 11.14 -8.85 0.68
C MET A 9 10.54 -10.19 0.26
N ILE A 10 9.63 -10.20 -0.72
CA ILE A 10 9.05 -11.44 -1.24
C ILE A 10 10.08 -12.27 -1.96
N ALA A 11 10.94 -11.66 -2.78
CA ALA A 11 12.05 -12.33 -3.44
C ALA A 11 12.94 -13.09 -2.44
N LYS A 12 13.28 -12.45 -1.32
CA LYS A 12 14.06 -13.08 -0.25
C LYS A 12 13.32 -14.24 0.39
N LYS A 13 12.01 -14.09 0.69
CA LYS A 13 11.20 -15.19 1.22
C LYS A 13 11.11 -16.38 0.26
N MET A 14 10.98 -16.12 -1.04
CA MET A 14 10.96 -17.17 -2.06
C MET A 14 12.30 -17.93 -2.10
N GLN A 15 13.41 -17.21 -2.01
CA GLN A 15 14.75 -17.82 -1.93
C GLN A 15 14.93 -18.66 -0.67
N GLU A 16 14.41 -18.20 0.49
CA GLU A 16 14.43 -18.96 1.75
C GLU A 16 13.56 -20.23 1.70
N GLN A 17 12.53 -20.25 0.87
CA GLN A 17 11.63 -21.39 0.64
C GLN A 17 12.06 -22.28 -0.53
N GLU A 18 13.27 -22.08 -1.07
CA GLU A 18 13.81 -22.81 -2.23
C GLU A 18 12.90 -22.74 -3.49
N LEU A 19 12.08 -21.69 -3.59
CA LEU A 19 11.25 -21.43 -4.76
C LEU A 19 12.12 -20.84 -5.89
N PRO A 20 11.82 -21.19 -7.16
CA PRO A 20 12.59 -20.68 -8.29
C PRO A 20 12.44 -19.16 -8.38
N ILE A 21 13.58 -18.44 -8.35
CA ILE A 21 13.62 -17.00 -8.54
C ILE A 21 14.71 -16.62 -9.55
N ASN A 22 14.31 -15.90 -10.58
CA ASN A 22 15.20 -15.46 -11.65
C ASN A 22 15.16 -13.94 -11.81
N ILE A 23 16.25 -13.37 -12.31
CA ILE A 23 16.31 -11.95 -12.65
C ILE A 23 15.33 -11.68 -13.80
N GLY A 24 14.46 -10.69 -13.65
CA GLY A 24 13.40 -10.38 -14.62
C GLY A 24 12.09 -11.14 -14.42
N MET A 25 12.02 -12.04 -13.43
CA MET A 25 10.79 -12.72 -13.08
C MET A 25 9.77 -11.75 -12.47
N LEU A 26 8.50 -11.88 -12.88
CA LEU A 26 7.40 -11.16 -12.26
C LEU A 26 7.14 -11.75 -10.86
N ILE A 27 7.14 -10.89 -9.85
CA ILE A 27 6.83 -11.28 -8.47
C ILE A 27 5.44 -10.78 -8.13
N GLU A 28 4.50 -11.72 -8.00
CA GLU A 28 3.16 -11.43 -7.53
C GLU A 28 3.15 -11.37 -6.00
N TYR A 29 2.53 -10.34 -5.45
CA TYR A 29 2.36 -10.17 -4.01
C TYR A 29 1.15 -9.31 -3.71
N TYR A 30 0.67 -9.42 -2.48
CA TYR A 30 -0.33 -8.52 -1.94
C TYR A 30 0.11 -7.96 -0.58
N ILE A 31 -0.44 -6.80 -0.22
CA ILE A 31 -0.22 -6.19 1.09
C ILE A 31 -1.33 -6.63 2.02
N ALA A 32 -0.95 -7.39 3.06
CA ALA A 32 -1.88 -7.88 4.05
C ALA A 32 -2.12 -6.87 5.19
N GLU A 33 -3.23 -7.05 5.90
CA GLU A 33 -3.47 -6.35 7.17
C GLU A 33 -2.35 -6.66 8.18
N SER A 34 -2.06 -5.69 9.06
CA SER A 34 -1.15 -5.93 10.19
C SER A 34 -1.76 -6.98 11.13
N LYS A 35 -1.01 -8.02 11.46
CA LYS A 35 -1.44 -9.05 12.44
C LYS A 35 -1.71 -8.44 13.83
N ASP A 36 -1.00 -7.37 14.17
CA ASP A 36 -1.18 -6.62 15.40
C ASP A 36 -1.90 -5.30 15.10
N LYS A 37 -3.17 -5.19 15.52
CA LYS A 37 -3.90 -3.90 15.54
C LYS A 37 -3.23 -2.87 16.46
N ASN A 38 -2.45 -3.33 17.45
CA ASN A 38 -1.72 -2.48 18.39
C ASN A 38 -0.35 -2.02 17.88
N LYS A 39 0.26 -2.71 16.90
CA LYS A 39 1.46 -2.22 16.21
C LYS A 39 1.02 -1.28 15.09
N LYS A 40 0.83 0.00 15.44
CA LYS A 40 0.51 1.10 14.53
C LYS A 40 1.44 1.25 13.31
N ARG A 41 2.56 0.52 13.21
CA ARG A 41 3.64 0.75 12.22
C ARG A 41 4.34 -0.53 11.75
N ALA A 42 3.62 -1.61 11.48
CA ALA A 42 4.20 -2.69 10.68
C ALA A 42 4.55 -2.15 9.30
N LEU A 43 5.83 -2.26 8.90
CA LEU A 43 6.30 -1.70 7.62
C LEU A 43 5.59 -2.42 6.47
N VAL A 44 5.25 -1.71 5.40
CA VAL A 44 4.57 -2.28 4.21
C VAL A 44 5.29 -3.53 3.70
N ARG A 45 6.63 -3.52 3.73
CA ARG A 45 7.49 -4.63 3.34
C ARG A 45 7.31 -5.91 4.19
N GLU A 46 6.96 -5.76 5.46
CA GLU A 46 6.74 -6.88 6.39
C GLU A 46 5.34 -7.48 6.22
N ARG A 47 4.40 -6.65 5.74
CA ARG A 47 3.02 -7.03 5.45
C ARG A 47 2.84 -7.61 4.05
N ALA A 48 3.87 -7.53 3.20
CA ALA A 48 3.88 -8.17 1.90
C ALA A 48 3.83 -9.69 2.05
N LYS A 49 2.89 -10.31 1.34
CA LYS A 49 2.66 -11.75 1.30
C LYS A 49 2.58 -12.26 -0.12
N MET A 50 2.95 -13.52 -0.31
CA MET A 50 2.74 -14.23 -1.58
C MET A 50 1.24 -14.54 -1.75
N PRO A 51 0.72 -14.60 -2.99
CA PRO A 51 -0.69 -14.94 -3.25
C PRO A 51 -1.14 -16.28 -2.65
N SER A 52 -0.20 -17.21 -2.47
CA SER A 52 -0.42 -18.51 -1.83
C SER A 52 -0.56 -18.45 -0.31
N GLU A 53 -0.09 -17.38 0.35
CA GLU A 53 -0.15 -17.26 1.81
C GLU A 53 -1.53 -16.75 2.26
N PRO A 54 -2.13 -17.33 3.31
CA PRO A 54 -3.40 -16.85 3.85
C PRO A 54 -3.25 -15.47 4.50
N GLY A 55 -4.19 -14.57 4.22
CA GLY A 55 -4.22 -13.22 4.77
C GLY A 55 -5.39 -12.41 4.21
N LYS A 56 -5.78 -11.38 4.97
CA LYS A 56 -6.73 -10.37 4.49
C LYS A 56 -5.97 -9.22 3.85
N TYR A 57 -6.51 -8.68 2.76
CA TYR A 57 -5.99 -7.48 2.11
C TYR A 57 -6.11 -6.27 3.02
N ASP A 58 -5.09 -5.42 3.05
CA ASP A 58 -5.22 -4.11 3.68
C ASP A 58 -5.95 -3.14 2.73
N ILE A 59 -7.28 -3.17 2.79
CA ILE A 59 -8.16 -2.34 1.96
C ILE A 59 -7.80 -0.85 2.08
N GLU A 60 -7.50 -0.40 3.30
CA GLU A 60 -7.16 1.00 3.57
C GLU A 60 -5.87 1.41 2.87
N TYR A 61 -4.86 0.55 2.88
CA TYR A 61 -3.61 0.78 2.14
C TYR A 61 -3.85 0.90 0.64
N TYR A 62 -4.63 -0.03 0.05
CA TYR A 62 -4.91 0.02 -1.38
C TYR A 62 -5.72 1.27 -1.76
N LEU A 63 -6.72 1.61 -0.95
CA LEU A 63 -7.53 2.82 -1.17
C LEU A 63 -6.63 4.07 -1.13
N LYS A 64 -5.88 4.28 -0.06
CA LYS A 64 -5.10 5.51 0.15
C LYS A 64 -3.85 5.63 -0.70
N ASN A 65 -3.17 4.53 -1.01
CA ASN A 65 -1.86 4.57 -1.63
C ASN A 65 -1.85 4.15 -3.11
N GLN A 66 -2.95 3.61 -3.62
CA GLN A 66 -3.03 3.19 -5.02
C GLN A 66 -4.27 3.73 -5.73
N ILE A 67 -5.46 3.48 -5.20
CA ILE A 67 -6.71 3.85 -5.88
C ILE A 67 -6.90 5.37 -5.89
N LEU A 68 -6.93 6.02 -4.72
CA LEU A 68 -7.18 7.46 -4.63
C LEU A 68 -6.11 8.28 -5.36
N PRO A 69 -4.79 8.01 -5.22
CA PRO A 69 -3.77 8.74 -5.97
C PRO A 69 -3.87 8.55 -7.48
N ALA A 70 -4.31 7.37 -7.95
CA ALA A 70 -4.47 7.12 -9.39
C ALA A 70 -5.62 7.92 -10.02
N VAL A 71 -6.64 8.25 -9.24
CA VAL A 71 -7.81 8.99 -9.72
C VAL A 71 -7.81 10.47 -9.33
N GLU A 72 -6.94 10.89 -8.39
CA GLU A 72 -6.82 12.28 -7.88
C GLU A 72 -6.81 13.31 -9.02
N ASN A 73 -5.95 13.11 -10.01
CA ASN A 73 -5.83 14.01 -11.17
C ASN A 73 -7.13 14.16 -11.97
N ILE A 74 -7.95 13.10 -12.07
CA ILE A 74 -9.22 13.16 -12.81
C ILE A 74 -10.23 14.00 -12.01
N PHE A 75 -10.34 13.76 -10.71
CA PHE A 75 -11.28 14.48 -9.85
C PHE A 75 -10.90 15.95 -9.65
N GLU A 76 -9.60 16.28 -9.66
CA GLU A 76 -9.13 17.67 -9.62
C GLU A 76 -9.64 18.51 -10.80
N VAL A 77 -9.76 17.92 -12.00
CA VAL A 77 -10.34 18.59 -13.18
C VAL A 77 -11.81 18.97 -12.96
N PHE A 78 -12.53 18.17 -12.16
CA PHE A 78 -13.91 18.45 -11.76
C PHE A 78 -14.02 19.29 -10.48
N ASN A 79 -12.90 19.83 -9.98
CA ASN A 79 -12.81 20.60 -8.75
C ASN A 79 -13.30 19.81 -7.51
N ILE A 80 -13.13 18.48 -7.54
CA ILE A 80 -13.48 17.57 -6.44
C ILE A 80 -12.22 17.27 -5.64
N ASN A 81 -12.21 17.66 -4.36
CA ASN A 81 -11.13 17.30 -3.45
C ASN A 81 -11.40 15.92 -2.84
N ILE A 82 -10.68 14.91 -3.35
CA ILE A 82 -10.81 13.52 -2.87
C ILE A 82 -10.45 13.38 -1.40
N ARG A 83 -9.46 14.13 -0.91
CA ARG A 83 -9.00 14.04 0.48
C ARG A 83 -10.09 14.52 1.43
N GLU A 84 -10.77 15.62 1.09
CA GLU A 84 -11.93 16.11 1.85
C GLU A 84 -13.07 15.09 1.83
N LEU A 85 -13.31 14.42 0.70
CA LEU A 85 -14.34 13.40 0.56
C LEU A 85 -14.08 12.16 1.43
N VAL A 86 -12.81 11.75 1.54
CA VAL A 86 -12.39 10.55 2.28
C VAL A 86 -12.25 10.83 3.78
N GLU A 87 -11.75 12.01 4.15
CA GLU A 87 -11.54 12.38 5.56
C GLU A 87 -12.78 13.01 6.20
N GLY A 88 -13.79 13.37 5.40
CA GLY A 88 -15.05 14.00 5.85
C GLY A 88 -14.85 15.39 6.46
N LYS A 89 -13.66 15.99 6.30
CA LYS A 89 -13.29 17.28 6.86
C LYS A 89 -12.83 18.20 5.74
N LYS A 90 -13.50 19.33 5.61
CA LYS A 90 -13.09 20.40 4.71
C LYS A 90 -11.94 21.15 5.36
N GLN A 91 -10.78 21.20 4.72
CA GLN A 91 -9.65 21.96 5.26
C GLN A 91 -9.85 23.44 4.92
N MET A 92 -10.18 24.25 5.94
CA MET A 92 -10.32 25.70 5.77
C MET A 92 -8.94 26.33 5.52
N LYS A 93 -8.88 27.31 4.62
CA LYS A 93 -7.64 28.05 4.37
C LYS A 93 -7.42 29.04 5.52
N LEU A 94 -6.17 29.39 5.79
CA LEU A 94 -5.77 30.27 6.90
C LEU A 94 -6.40 31.68 6.84
N GLY A 95 -7.07 32.04 5.75
CA GLY A 95 -7.79 33.31 5.56
C GLY A 95 -9.33 33.20 5.61
N ASP A 96 -9.89 32.05 5.99
CA ASP A 96 -11.34 31.86 6.12
C ASP A 96 -11.86 32.20 7.55
N PHE A 97 -11.10 32.98 8.34
CA PHE A 97 -11.50 33.54 9.64
C PHE A 97 -11.97 34.99 9.50
#